data_AF-A0A2X2JTF3-F1
#
_entry.id   AF-A0A2X2JTF3-F1
#
_cell.length_a   1.000
_cell.length_b   1.000
_cell.length_c   1.000
_cell.angle_alpha   90.00
_cell.angle_beta   90.00
_cell.angle_gamma   90.00
#
_symmetry.space_group_name_H-M   'P 1'
#
loop_
_entity.id
_entity.type
_entity.pdbx_description
1 polymer ?
#
loop_
_entity_poly.entity_id
_entity_poly.type
_entity_poly.pdbx_seq_one_letter_code
_entity_poly.pdbx_strand_id
1 'polypeptide(L)'
;MKSLRITLGVAAIAIGSFAAFSFAPANSNDQDTGIFYRNPTDGSMGDPYNPSLHPCQGSSNVCAQEYDLETEQPTGQNVIPGVKQ
;
A
#
# COMPACT_ATOMS: atom_id res chain seq x y z
N MET A 1 11.06 12.75 58.83
CA MET A 1 12.16 12.95 57.86
C MET A 1 12.69 11.59 57.44
N LYS A 2 12.88 11.37 56.11
CA LYS A 2 13.41 10.17 55.41
C LYS A 2 12.48 8.93 55.46
N SER A 3 12.10 8.30 54.35
CA SER A 3 12.92 7.98 53.17
C SER A 3 12.14 8.04 51.86
N LEU A 4 12.69 8.82 50.94
CA LEU A 4 12.47 8.81 49.49
C LEU A 4 13.18 7.58 48.88
N ARG A 5 12.75 7.17 47.68
CA ARG A 5 13.37 6.22 46.73
C ARG A 5 12.80 4.79 46.72
N ILE A 6 11.66 4.60 46.06
CA ILE A 6 11.49 3.50 45.08
C ILE A 6 10.79 4.10 43.86
N THR A 7 11.55 4.91 43.15
CA THR A 7 11.39 5.14 41.71
C THR A 7 12.00 3.94 41.00
N LEU A 8 11.46 3.53 39.85
CA LEU A 8 11.73 2.31 39.05
C LEU A 8 10.96 1.08 39.52
N GLY A 9 10.15 0.43 38.70
CA GLY A 9 9.88 0.67 37.30
C GLY A 9 8.80 -0.33 36.90
N VAL A 10 7.62 0.19 36.61
CA VAL A 10 6.58 -0.57 35.91
C VAL A 10 6.13 0.33 34.78
N ALA A 11 7.03 0.53 33.81
CA ALA A 11 6.64 0.91 32.46
C ALA A 11 6.01 -0.34 31.83
N ALA A 12 4.79 -0.64 32.27
CA ALA A 12 4.01 -1.73 31.74
C ALA A 12 2.84 -1.17 30.93
N ILE A 13 3.01 -1.32 29.62
CA ILE A 13 1.99 -1.84 28.72
C ILE A 13 0.96 -0.83 28.18
N ALA A 14 0.76 -1.01 26.86
CA ALA A 14 -0.24 -0.42 25.99
C ALA A 14 0.00 1.09 25.77
N ILE A 15 0.35 1.52 24.58
CA ILE A 15 -0.56 1.48 23.43
C ILE A 15 0.25 1.13 22.17
N GLY A 16 0.27 -0.16 21.84
CA GLY A 16 0.40 -0.57 20.45
C GLY A 16 -0.92 -0.29 19.76
N SER A 17 -1.15 0.96 19.38
CA SER A 17 -2.17 1.28 18.36
C SER A 17 -1.43 1.33 17.05
N PHE A 18 -1.24 0.15 16.47
CA PHE A 18 -1.35 0.00 15.02
C PHE A 18 -2.58 0.81 14.63
N ALA A 19 -2.37 1.92 13.94
CA ALA A 19 -3.42 2.60 13.23
C ALA A 19 -4.02 1.56 12.28
N ALA A 20 -5.10 0.94 12.72
CA ALA A 20 -6.00 0.23 11.85
C ALA A 20 -6.43 1.28 10.82
N PHE A 21 -5.94 1.13 9.59
CA PHE A 21 -6.46 1.86 8.46
C PHE A 21 -7.97 1.60 8.46
N SER A 22 -8.68 2.63 8.88
CA SER A 22 -10.12 2.64 9.03
C SER A 22 -10.69 2.43 7.65
N PHE A 23 -11.20 1.22 7.39
CA PHE A 23 -12.13 0.98 6.30
C PHE A 23 -13.44 1.70 6.62
N ALA A 24 -13.44 3.03 6.48
CA ALA A 24 -14.66 3.80 6.30
C ALA A 24 -14.90 3.85 4.79
N PRO A 25 -16.06 3.40 4.28
CA PRO A 25 -16.40 3.55 2.88
C PRO A 25 -16.72 5.03 2.66
N ALA A 26 -15.70 5.82 2.37
CA ALA A 26 -15.89 7.15 1.81
C ALA A 26 -16.38 6.95 0.37
N ASN A 27 -17.69 6.85 0.23
CA ASN A 27 -18.38 7.01 -1.03
C ASN A 27 -18.10 8.41 -1.57
N SER A 28 -16.99 8.54 -2.29
CA SER A 28 -16.70 9.57 -3.29
C SER A 28 -15.35 9.19 -3.92
N ASN A 29 -15.32 8.10 -4.67
CA ASN A 29 -14.16 7.74 -5.48
C ASN A 29 -14.16 8.62 -6.75
N ASP A 30 -14.02 9.94 -6.53
CA ASP A 30 -13.38 10.86 -7.48
C ASP A 30 -11.85 10.88 -7.19
N GLN A 31 -11.31 9.80 -6.59
CA GLN A 31 -9.87 9.60 -6.67
C GLN A 31 -9.61 9.21 -8.12
N ASP A 32 -8.91 10.10 -8.82
CA ASP A 32 -8.33 9.82 -10.13
C ASP A 32 -7.36 8.64 -9.93
N THR A 33 -7.86 7.41 -10.07
CA THR A 33 -7.07 6.18 -10.00
C THR A 33 -7.00 5.55 -11.38
N GLY A 34 -5.90 4.88 -11.69
CA GLY A 34 -5.72 4.18 -12.95
C GLY A 34 -4.86 2.93 -12.81
N ILE A 35 -5.00 2.02 -13.76
CA ILE A 35 -4.20 0.79 -13.79
C ILE A 35 -2.95 1.04 -14.62
N PHE A 36 -1.78 0.82 -14.03
CA PHE A 36 -0.48 1.00 -14.66
C PHE A 36 0.39 -0.23 -14.46
N TYR A 37 1.34 -0.43 -15.36
CA TYR A 37 2.37 -1.44 -15.16
C TYR A 37 3.22 -1.08 -13.94
N ARG A 38 3.52 -2.08 -13.12
CA ARG A 38 4.45 -1.91 -12.01
C ARG A 38 5.87 -1.99 -12.55
N ASN A 39 6.66 -0.95 -12.30
CA ASN A 39 8.08 -1.01 -12.64
C ASN A 39 8.77 -2.09 -11.78
N PRO A 40 9.45 -3.08 -12.38
CA PRO A 40 10.03 -4.20 -11.63
C PRO A 40 11.23 -3.79 -10.76
N THR A 41 11.86 -2.64 -11.04
CA THR A 41 13.11 -2.22 -10.38
C THR A 41 12.88 -1.56 -9.03
N ASP A 42 11.87 -0.70 -8.94
CA ASP A 42 11.57 0.18 -7.82
C ASP A 42 10.12 0.04 -7.32
N GLY A 43 9.26 -0.66 -8.07
CA GLY A 43 7.84 -0.82 -7.75
C GLY A 43 6.97 0.40 -8.06
N SER A 44 7.54 1.43 -8.69
CA SER A 44 6.84 2.67 -9.03
C SER A 44 5.80 2.48 -10.15
N MET A 45 4.96 3.50 -10.35
CA MET A 45 4.00 3.55 -11.44
C MET A 45 4.73 3.67 -12.78
N GLY A 46 4.48 2.70 -13.68
CA GLY A 46 5.01 2.69 -15.03
C GLY A 46 4.00 3.20 -16.06
N ASP A 47 4.09 2.69 -17.28
CA ASP A 47 3.18 3.05 -18.37
C ASP A 47 1.72 2.63 -18.09
N PRO A 48 0.73 3.29 -18.72
CA PRO A 48 -0.66 2.87 -18.66
C PRO A 48 -0.84 1.41 -19.07
N TYR A 49 -1.65 0.67 -18.31
CA TYR A 49 -1.92 -0.73 -18.60
C TYR A 49 -2.60 -0.89 -19.96
N ASN A 50 -2.02 -1.71 -20.82
CA ASN A 50 -2.52 -2.00 -22.16
C ASN A 50 -2.43 -3.51 -22.45
N PRO A 51 -3.47 -4.28 -22.11
CA PRO A 51 -3.48 -5.73 -22.28
C PRO A 51 -3.47 -6.16 -23.74
N SER A 52 -3.87 -5.29 -24.68
CA SER A 52 -3.93 -5.61 -26.11
C SER A 52 -2.54 -5.65 -26.74
N LEU A 53 -1.62 -4.81 -26.28
CA LEU A 53 -0.24 -4.75 -26.78
C LEU A 53 0.72 -5.56 -25.91
N HIS A 54 0.57 -5.48 -24.59
CA HIS A 54 1.52 -6.06 -23.62
C HIS A 54 0.78 -6.77 -22.48
N PRO A 55 0.09 -7.90 -22.75
CA PRO A 55 -0.67 -8.60 -21.70
C PRO A 55 0.25 -9.04 -20.56
N CYS A 56 -0.28 -9.00 -19.34
CA CYS A 56 0.36 -9.62 -18.19
C CYS A 56 0.15 -11.14 -18.23
N GLN A 57 1.23 -11.91 -18.23
CA GLN A 57 1.15 -13.38 -18.25
C GLN A 57 1.88 -14.01 -17.04
N GLY A 58 1.28 -15.07 -16.49
CA GLY A 58 1.78 -15.77 -15.29
C GLY A 58 1.11 -15.31 -13.99
N SER A 59 1.52 -15.89 -12.87
CA SER A 59 0.85 -15.68 -11.57
C SER A 59 1.79 -15.26 -10.42
N SER A 60 3.08 -15.09 -10.67
CA SER A 60 4.08 -15.03 -9.59
C SER A 60 4.43 -13.62 -9.11
N ASN A 61 4.43 -12.63 -10.01
CA ASN A 61 4.80 -11.24 -9.70
C ASN A 61 3.64 -10.29 -9.97
N VAL A 62 3.68 -9.07 -9.44
CA VAL A 62 2.74 -8.02 -9.84
C VAL A 62 3.22 -7.39 -11.14
N CYS A 63 2.43 -7.51 -12.19
CA CYS A 63 2.70 -6.96 -13.51
C CYS A 63 2.11 -5.56 -13.67
N ALA A 64 0.86 -5.39 -13.28
CA ALA A 64 0.16 -4.12 -13.28
C ALA A 64 -0.71 -4.05 -12.02
N GLN A 65 -0.99 -2.84 -11.55
CA GLN A 65 -1.86 -2.62 -10.40
C GLN A 65 -2.44 -1.22 -10.49
N GLU A 66 -3.44 -0.94 -9.65
CA GLU A 66 -4.01 0.38 -9.55
C GLU A 66 -3.13 1.31 -8.72
N TYR A 67 -2.96 2.52 -9.24
CA TYR A 67 -2.25 3.63 -8.62
C TYR A 67 -3.18 4.82 -8.50
N ASP A 68 -2.97 5.59 -7.44
CA ASP A 68 -3.57 6.90 -7.26
C ASP A 68 -2.78 7.91 -8.11
N LEU A 69 -3.46 8.62 -9.02
CA LEU A 69 -2.82 9.51 -10.00
C LEU A 69 -2.31 10.81 -9.36
N GLU A 70 -2.74 11.14 -8.15
CA GLU A 70 -2.29 12.33 -7.42
C GLU A 70 -0.98 12.03 -6.66
N THR A 71 -0.88 10.84 -6.07
CA THR A 71 0.25 10.44 -5.21
C THR A 71 1.24 9.50 -5.90
N GLU A 72 0.87 8.91 -7.04
CA GLU A 72 1.59 7.86 -7.77
C GLU A 72 1.87 6.61 -6.91
N GLN A 73 1.12 6.45 -5.82
CA GLN A 73 1.25 5.33 -4.91
C GLN A 73 0.28 4.20 -5.26
N PRO A 74 0.69 2.94 -5.03
CA PRO A 74 -0.20 1.82 -5.26
C PRO A 74 -1.35 1.82 -4.26
N THR A 75 -2.58 1.68 -4.76
CA THR A 75 -3.78 1.65 -3.92
C THR A 75 -3.96 0.31 -3.19
N GLY A 76 -3.21 -0.73 -3.62
CA GLY A 76 -3.38 -2.10 -3.16
C GLY A 76 -4.61 -2.80 -3.74
N GLN A 77 -5.32 -2.16 -4.68
CA GLN A 77 -6.49 -2.69 -5.37
C GLN A 77 -6.16 -3.06 -6.83
N ASN A 78 -7.02 -3.88 -7.45
CA ASN A 78 -6.93 -4.26 -8.86
C ASN A 78 -5.53 -4.74 -9.32
N VAL A 79 -4.90 -5.59 -8.49
CA VAL A 79 -3.56 -6.13 -8.75
C VAL A 79 -3.64 -7.23 -9.81
N ILE A 80 -2.94 -7.02 -10.92
CA ILE A 80 -2.82 -7.94 -12.04
C ILE A 80 -1.49 -8.68 -11.94
N PRO A 81 -1.50 -9.99 -11.61
CA PRO A 81 -0.29 -10.77 -11.55
C PRO A 81 0.25 -11.11 -12.95
N GLY A 82 1.54 -11.42 -13.01
CA GLY A 82 2.25 -11.86 -14.20
C GLY A 82 3.54 -11.09 -14.46
N VAL A 83 3.97 -11.10 -15.71
CA VAL A 83 5.07 -10.31 -16.26
C VAL A 83 4.60 -9.67 -17.56
N LYS A 84 4.92 -8.39 -17.76
CA LYS A 84 4.65 -7.65 -19.01
C LYS A 84 5.39 -8.36 -20.15
N GLN A 85 4.65 -8.78 -21.19
CA GLN A 85 5.20 -9.43 -22.39
C GLN A 85 5.60 -8.40 -23.44
#